data_AF-A0A9W9ZYC0-F1
#
_entry.id   AF-A0A9W9ZYC0-F1
#
_cell.length_a   1.000
_cell.length_b   1.000
_cell.length_c   1.000
_cell.angle_alpha   90.00
_cell.angle_beta   90.00
_cell.angle_gamma   90.00
#
_symmetry.space_group_name_H-M   'P 1'
#
loop_
_entity.id
_entity.type
_entity.pdbx_description
1 polymer ?
#
loop_
_entity_poly.entity_id
_entity_poly.type
_entity_poly.pdbx_seq_one_letter_code
_entity_poly.pdbx_strand_id
1 'polypeptide(L)'
;MESAVTSVKQAMKVWESKTCIRFVERTNEKAYLEFFRGQGCWGHVGHHNQKTQISIGDNCDFQHVMEHEIGHSVGFWHEQSRPDRDSYISVIWDNVIDGLASAFEKRKWNTEVVDFGVPYDFASIMHYPFTAFSKNGKPTIRNVVDMQGKTPYIILSDGDAQQTNAMYKCSTVMMKRAIDSFSSFKPAPRVQKRSDQCIDRSQRCDEFKQNDLCRQHPDNMIYWCTKTCGLCSSDSCIDKNGNCPSWAEGGQCETAPGYMLPNCPHSCKVCGGSTSPPTQPPATTQPTPPPPTCTQSPPPPPTGTQPTQRPPTGTQPTPPPPTGTQPTQPPPTGTQPTQPPPTGTQAPSLAVGLRCVDKSSKCSGWVSAGQCTKSGWVFRNCLVSCKAKCDNQPLQPTGTCANPLGLGWDYKLPDSAFSASSEMTPGGGWVAGASNARLYFEDDHNQKRIGSWCAASRDPQWLKVDLGQVKQITGIATQGRDVFYEHVKSYELEFSTDGASWERYKENGTSRVFDGNCDHFTPVLNRFNPVKARYVKVLPHDNSQSWTCMRLELYGCDS
;
A
#
# COMPACT_ATOMS: atom_id res chain seq x y z
N MET A 1 11.93 7.03 -26.18
CA MET A 1 12.43 8.37 -25.78
C MET A 1 11.34 9.16 -25.06
N GLU A 2 10.11 9.14 -25.56
CA GLU A 2 8.93 9.75 -24.91
C GLU A 2 8.64 9.22 -23.49
N SER A 3 8.85 7.92 -23.24
CA SER A 3 8.74 7.29 -21.92
C SER A 3 9.68 7.92 -20.86
N ALA A 4 10.94 8.13 -21.21
CA ALA A 4 11.94 8.73 -20.33
C ALA A 4 11.64 10.21 -20.01
N VAL A 5 11.24 10.98 -21.03
CA VAL A 5 10.85 12.38 -20.81
C VAL A 5 9.62 12.47 -19.91
N THR A 6 8.66 11.56 -20.09
CA THR A 6 7.44 11.51 -19.28
C THR A 6 7.75 11.14 -17.83
N SER A 7 8.54 10.09 -17.58
CA SER A 7 8.91 9.68 -16.22
C SER A 7 9.72 10.74 -15.49
N VAL A 8 10.67 11.40 -16.15
CA VAL A 8 11.41 12.53 -15.59
C VAL A 8 10.47 13.68 -15.20
N LYS A 9 9.56 14.08 -16.09
CA LYS A 9 8.59 15.15 -15.79
C LYS A 9 7.64 14.78 -14.65
N GLN A 10 7.24 13.52 -14.55
CA GLN A 10 6.42 13.03 -13.43
C GLN A 10 7.19 13.07 -12.11
N ALA A 11 8.43 12.58 -12.09
CA ALA A 11 9.29 12.63 -10.91
C ALA A 11 9.56 14.06 -10.45
N MET A 12 9.84 14.98 -11.38
CA MET A 12 9.98 16.42 -11.08
C MET A 12 8.72 16.97 -10.39
N LYS A 13 7.52 16.67 -10.91
CA LYS A 13 6.26 17.12 -10.30
C LYS A 13 6.08 16.60 -8.87
N VAL A 14 6.47 15.36 -8.59
CA VAL A 14 6.41 14.79 -7.23
C VAL A 14 7.29 15.59 -6.27
N TRP A 15 8.55 15.81 -6.64
CA TRP A 15 9.48 16.65 -5.87
C TRP A 15 8.96 18.08 -5.67
N GLU A 16 8.38 18.69 -6.70
CA GLU A 16 7.81 20.05 -6.63
C GLU A 16 6.57 20.13 -5.74
N SER A 17 5.76 19.07 -5.69
CA SER A 17 4.53 19.02 -4.91
C SER A 17 4.79 18.96 -3.40
N LYS A 18 5.87 18.28 -2.99
CA LYS A 18 6.20 18.04 -1.57
C LYS A 18 7.27 18.98 -1.02
N THR A 19 7.97 19.73 -1.88
CA THR A 19 9.11 20.56 -1.48
C THR A 19 9.09 21.95 -2.12
N CYS A 20 10.05 22.80 -1.73
CA CYS A 20 10.27 24.08 -2.41
C CYS A 20 11.13 23.99 -3.68
N ILE A 21 11.67 22.82 -4.03
CA ILE A 21 12.47 22.65 -5.25
C ILE A 21 11.60 22.89 -6.47
N ARG A 22 12.12 23.57 -7.49
CA ARG A 22 11.44 23.79 -8.77
C ARG A 22 12.41 23.49 -9.90
N PHE A 23 11.94 22.73 -10.88
CA PHE A 23 12.69 22.42 -12.08
C PHE A 23 12.27 23.40 -13.16
N VAL A 24 13.26 24.04 -13.77
CA VAL A 24 13.05 24.97 -14.88
C VAL A 24 13.87 24.49 -16.06
N GLU A 25 13.32 24.63 -17.26
CA GLU A 25 14.07 24.35 -18.48
C GLU A 25 15.25 25.33 -18.55
N ARG A 26 16.43 24.76 -18.77
CA ARG A 26 17.67 25.54 -18.83
C ARG A 26 17.63 26.51 -20.00
N THR A 27 18.10 27.73 -19.77
CA THR A 27 18.40 28.72 -20.80
C THR A 27 19.92 28.89 -20.94
N ASN A 28 20.55 29.65 -20.04
CA ASN A 28 21.97 29.98 -20.05
C ASN A 28 22.68 29.65 -18.72
N GLU A 29 22.00 29.00 -17.79
CA GLU A 29 22.55 28.66 -16.49
C GLU A 29 23.81 27.80 -16.64
N LYS A 30 24.86 28.18 -15.92
CA LYS A 30 26.16 27.51 -15.94
C LYS A 30 26.07 26.08 -15.40
N ALA A 31 25.25 25.88 -14.37
CA ALA A 31 25.06 24.60 -13.72
C ALA A 31 23.63 24.14 -13.91
N TYR A 32 23.46 22.89 -14.37
CA TYR A 32 22.18 22.35 -14.79
C TYR A 32 22.22 20.83 -14.79
N LEU A 33 21.04 20.22 -14.71
CA LEU A 33 20.87 18.78 -14.87
C LEU A 33 20.70 18.43 -16.35
N GLU A 34 21.44 17.43 -16.82
CA GLU A 34 21.28 16.84 -18.14
C GLU A 34 20.85 15.38 -17.99
N PHE A 35 19.61 15.10 -18.37
CA PHE A 35 19.09 13.74 -18.47
C PHE A 35 19.49 13.17 -19.84
N PHE A 36 20.20 12.06 -19.86
CA PHE A 36 20.68 11.46 -21.11
C PHE A 36 20.56 9.93 -21.11
N ARG A 37 20.51 9.33 -22.29
CA ARG A 37 20.55 7.86 -22.43
C ARG A 37 21.98 7.38 -22.26
N GLY A 38 22.27 6.79 -21.11
CA GLY A 38 23.57 6.20 -20.76
C GLY A 38 23.46 4.71 -20.44
N GLN A 39 24.48 4.17 -19.79
CA GLN A 39 24.47 2.79 -19.27
C GLN A 39 24.10 2.82 -17.78
N GLY A 40 23.08 2.05 -17.40
CA GLY A 40 22.54 1.99 -16.03
C GLY A 40 21.78 3.26 -15.59
N CYS A 41 21.25 3.21 -14.37
CA CYS A 41 20.57 4.31 -13.70
C CYS A 41 21.53 4.89 -12.65
N TRP A 42 21.90 6.15 -12.79
CA TRP A 42 22.74 6.84 -11.81
C TRP A 42 22.65 8.36 -11.96
N GLY A 43 22.86 9.06 -10.85
CA GLY A 43 22.99 10.51 -10.75
C GLY A 43 24.11 10.89 -9.78
N HIS A 44 24.67 12.08 -9.95
CA HIS A 44 25.66 12.60 -9.00
C HIS A 44 24.99 13.20 -7.76
N VAL A 45 25.66 13.06 -6.62
CA VAL A 45 25.17 13.63 -5.36
C VAL A 45 25.46 15.14 -5.30
N GLY A 46 24.39 15.93 -5.24
CA GLY A 46 24.42 17.37 -4.99
C GLY A 46 24.87 18.26 -6.16
N HIS A 47 25.09 19.54 -5.86
CA HIS A 47 25.39 20.58 -6.84
C HIS A 47 26.89 20.71 -7.11
N HIS A 48 27.31 20.64 -8.39
CA HIS A 48 28.74 20.68 -8.78
C HIS A 48 29.17 21.98 -9.47
N ASN A 49 28.34 23.03 -9.47
CA ASN A 49 28.60 24.31 -10.16
C ASN A 49 28.89 24.19 -11.68
N GLN A 50 28.46 23.09 -12.31
CA GLN A 50 28.61 22.80 -13.73
C GLN A 50 27.47 21.90 -14.22
N LYS A 51 27.53 21.46 -15.49
CA LYS A 51 26.65 20.42 -16.02
C LYS A 51 26.78 19.14 -15.18
N THR A 52 25.68 18.68 -14.62
CA THR A 52 25.61 17.43 -13.87
C THR A 52 24.70 16.46 -14.63
N GLN A 53 25.20 15.26 -14.91
CA GLN A 53 24.47 14.29 -15.72
C GLN A 53 23.67 13.31 -14.85
N ILE A 54 22.51 12.90 -15.36
CA ILE A 54 21.70 11.79 -14.85
C ILE A 54 21.50 10.80 -15.99
N SER A 55 21.99 9.57 -15.80
CA SER A 55 21.87 8.50 -16.78
C SER A 55 20.53 7.80 -16.67
N ILE A 56 19.83 7.73 -17.80
CA ILE A 56 18.59 6.97 -17.97
C ILE A 56 18.90 5.80 -18.91
N GLY A 57 19.55 4.77 -18.38
CA GLY A 57 19.80 3.53 -19.10
C GLY A 57 18.52 2.74 -19.43
N ASP A 58 18.72 1.56 -20.00
CA ASP A 58 17.64 0.63 -20.26
C ASP A 58 16.98 0.20 -18.93
N ASN A 59 15.64 0.22 -18.88
CA ASN A 59 14.83 -0.03 -17.68
C ASN A 59 14.96 1.02 -16.56
N CYS A 60 15.48 2.22 -16.84
CA CYS A 60 15.51 3.33 -15.88
C CYS A 60 14.35 4.32 -16.05
N ASP A 61 13.56 4.22 -17.11
CA ASP A 61 12.49 5.17 -17.47
C ASP A 61 11.17 4.94 -16.70
N PHE A 62 11.28 4.60 -15.42
CA PHE A 62 10.17 4.54 -14.47
C PHE A 62 10.18 5.77 -13.57
N GLN A 63 8.99 6.23 -13.18
CA GLN A 63 8.84 7.41 -12.32
C GLN A 63 9.63 7.27 -11.01
N HIS A 64 9.49 6.15 -10.29
CA HIS A 64 10.17 5.93 -9.01
C HIS A 64 11.70 5.90 -9.13
N VAL A 65 12.24 5.35 -10.23
CA VAL A 65 13.69 5.39 -10.51
C VAL A 65 14.14 6.84 -10.75
N MET A 66 13.37 7.63 -11.51
CA MET A 66 13.70 9.04 -11.72
C MET A 66 13.54 9.89 -10.46
N GLU A 67 12.61 9.56 -9.56
CA GLU A 67 12.52 10.17 -8.23
C GLU A 67 13.80 9.92 -7.43
N HIS A 68 14.34 8.70 -7.46
CA HIS A 68 15.61 8.31 -6.83
C HIS A 68 16.80 9.06 -7.42
N GLU A 69 16.97 9.05 -8.75
CA GLU A 69 18.13 9.69 -9.38
C GLU A 69 18.12 11.21 -9.22
N ILE A 70 16.93 11.83 -9.22
CA ILE A 70 16.78 13.24 -8.86
C ILE A 70 17.15 13.45 -7.39
N GLY A 71 16.78 12.55 -6.48
CA GLY A 71 17.16 12.59 -5.07
C GLY A 71 18.67 12.68 -4.86
N HIS A 72 19.47 11.96 -5.65
CA HIS A 72 20.93 12.16 -5.66
C HIS A 72 21.31 13.60 -6.01
N SER A 73 20.76 14.16 -7.08
CA SER A 73 21.06 15.54 -7.48
C SER A 73 20.58 16.59 -6.47
N VAL A 74 19.50 16.30 -5.72
CA VAL A 74 19.04 17.09 -4.57
C VAL A 74 20.04 17.07 -3.42
N GLY A 75 20.87 16.04 -3.33
CA GLY A 75 21.96 15.95 -2.35
C GLY A 75 21.89 14.73 -1.44
N PHE A 76 21.02 13.76 -1.73
CA PHE A 76 20.93 12.55 -0.93
C PHE A 76 21.95 11.50 -1.33
N TRP A 77 22.61 10.95 -0.31
CA TRP A 77 23.17 9.61 -0.39
C TRP A 77 22.08 8.59 -0.11
N HIS A 78 22.38 7.31 -0.32
CA HIS A 78 21.43 6.25 -0.02
C HIS A 78 21.13 6.13 1.48
N GLU A 79 19.89 5.82 1.85
CA GLU A 79 19.44 5.78 3.25
C GLU A 79 20.22 4.72 4.07
N GLN A 80 20.49 3.54 3.47
CA GLN A 80 21.30 2.50 4.13
C GLN A 80 22.76 2.89 4.34
N SER A 81 23.23 4.01 3.78
CA SER A 81 24.57 4.53 3.98
C SER A 81 24.66 5.49 5.17
N ARG A 82 23.54 5.80 5.85
CA ARG A 82 23.57 6.64 7.05
C ARG A 82 24.52 6.08 8.11
N PRO A 83 25.27 6.92 8.84
CA PRO A 83 26.23 6.45 9.83
C PRO A 83 25.58 5.67 11.01
N ASP A 84 24.30 5.95 11.30
CA ASP A 84 23.47 5.27 12.31
C ASP A 84 22.70 4.05 11.78
N ARG A 85 22.86 3.67 10.50
CA ARG A 85 22.07 2.61 9.85
C ARG A 85 22.12 1.26 10.57
N ASP A 86 23.20 0.94 11.26
CA ASP A 86 23.36 -0.34 11.97
C ASP A 86 22.40 -0.51 13.17
N SER A 87 21.76 0.59 13.62
CA SER A 87 20.67 0.55 14.61
C SER A 87 19.32 0.16 14.01
N TYR A 88 19.20 0.14 12.67
CA TYR A 88 17.94 -0.05 11.94
C TYR A 88 17.99 -1.23 10.99
N ILE A 89 19.14 -1.45 10.37
CA ILE A 89 19.40 -2.55 9.43
C ILE A 89 20.75 -3.21 9.71
N SER A 90 20.95 -4.39 9.13
CA SER A 90 22.21 -5.10 9.11
C SER A 90 22.51 -5.53 7.69
N VAL A 91 23.74 -5.23 7.23
CA VAL A 91 24.22 -5.67 5.91
C VAL A 91 24.69 -7.11 6.02
N ILE A 92 24.16 -7.97 5.15
CA ILE A 92 24.53 -9.38 5.02
C ILE A 92 25.62 -9.47 3.96
N TRP A 93 26.87 -9.19 4.36
CA TRP A 93 28.03 -9.11 3.48
C TRP A 93 28.23 -10.37 2.62
N ASP A 94 27.89 -11.54 3.14
CA ASP A 94 27.96 -12.82 2.41
C ASP A 94 27.04 -12.86 1.17
N ASN A 95 25.99 -12.04 1.14
CA ASN A 95 25.07 -11.94 0.01
C ASN A 95 25.48 -10.84 -0.98
N VAL A 96 26.42 -9.95 -0.64
CA VAL A 96 26.88 -8.86 -1.51
C VAL A 96 27.79 -9.42 -2.62
N ILE A 97 27.63 -8.90 -3.84
CA ILE A 97 28.53 -9.22 -4.97
C ILE A 97 29.98 -8.91 -4.60
N ASP A 98 30.86 -9.87 -4.86
CA ASP A 98 32.28 -9.72 -4.57
C ASP A 98 32.84 -8.50 -5.32
N GLY A 99 33.51 -7.60 -4.59
CA GLY A 99 34.00 -6.33 -5.12
C GLY A 99 33.00 -5.15 -5.04
N LEU A 100 31.74 -5.36 -4.63
CA LEU A 100 30.73 -4.31 -4.48
C LEU A 100 30.41 -3.96 -3.01
N ALA A 101 31.29 -4.33 -2.07
CA ALA A 101 31.12 -3.97 -0.66
C ALA A 101 31.06 -2.45 -0.44
N SER A 102 31.75 -1.68 -1.30
CA SER A 102 31.74 -0.21 -1.27
C SER A 102 30.36 0.41 -1.48
N ALA A 103 29.42 -0.30 -2.13
CA ALA A 103 28.03 0.14 -2.28
C ALA A 103 27.26 0.22 -0.94
N PHE A 104 27.79 -0.41 0.11
CA PHE A 104 27.20 -0.45 1.46
C PHE A 104 28.03 0.31 2.50
N GLU A 105 29.06 1.04 2.07
CA GLU A 105 29.86 1.85 2.97
C GLU A 105 29.01 2.94 3.63
N LYS A 106 29.23 3.12 4.93
CA LYS A 106 28.60 4.19 5.69
C LYS A 106 29.28 5.52 5.35
N ARG A 107 28.47 6.56 5.23
CA ARG A 107 28.93 7.94 5.17
C ARG A 107 29.35 8.42 6.55
N LYS A 108 29.85 9.64 6.61
CA LYS A 108 30.31 10.30 7.84
C LYS A 108 29.39 11.47 8.18
N TRP A 109 28.94 11.50 9.45
CA TRP A 109 28.18 12.64 9.97
C TRP A 109 28.96 13.95 9.78
N ASN A 110 28.23 15.04 9.54
CA ASN A 110 28.70 16.42 9.48
C ASN A 110 29.71 16.75 8.37
N THR A 111 30.20 15.75 7.64
CA THR A 111 31.17 15.92 6.55
C THR A 111 30.59 15.45 5.22
N GLU A 112 29.83 14.37 5.22
CA GLU A 112 29.19 13.81 4.02
C GLU A 112 27.67 13.82 4.11
N VAL A 113 27.12 13.59 5.30
CA VAL A 113 25.66 13.54 5.53
C VAL A 113 25.24 14.25 6.81
N VAL A 114 24.02 14.78 6.78
CA VAL A 114 23.30 15.37 7.91
C VAL A 114 21.84 14.90 7.80
N ASP A 115 21.26 14.43 8.90
CA ASP A 115 19.88 13.88 8.93
C ASP A 115 18.80 14.94 9.08
N PHE A 116 19.18 16.17 9.45
CA PHE A 116 18.28 17.28 9.73
C PHE A 116 17.20 16.94 10.77
N GLY A 117 17.50 16.02 11.69
CA GLY A 117 16.56 15.53 12.70
C GLY A 117 15.45 14.62 12.16
N VAL A 118 15.57 14.15 10.92
CA VAL A 118 14.66 13.16 10.32
C VAL A 118 15.13 11.75 10.70
N PRO A 119 14.30 10.92 11.35
CA PRO A 119 14.65 9.55 11.69
C PRO A 119 14.95 8.71 10.46
N TYR A 120 15.65 7.58 10.66
CA TYR A 120 15.89 6.60 9.60
C TYR A 120 14.57 6.14 8.96
N ASP A 121 14.47 6.23 7.63
CA ASP A 121 13.22 5.99 6.92
C ASP A 121 13.26 4.76 6.01
N PHE A 122 12.65 3.67 6.47
CA PHE A 122 12.47 2.46 5.67
C PHE A 122 11.63 2.67 4.41
N ALA A 123 10.82 3.73 4.34
CA ALA A 123 10.03 4.06 3.15
C ALA A 123 10.78 4.95 2.15
N SER A 124 12.00 5.40 2.48
CA SER A 124 12.74 6.34 1.65
C SER A 124 12.94 5.80 0.24
N ILE A 125 12.73 6.66 -0.76
CA ILE A 125 13.07 6.37 -2.16
C ILE A 125 14.58 6.15 -2.31
N MET A 126 15.39 6.68 -1.40
CA MET A 126 16.85 6.57 -1.37
C MET A 126 17.34 5.31 -0.65
N HIS A 127 16.45 4.54 -0.03
CA HIS A 127 16.83 3.27 0.60
C HIS A 127 16.97 2.18 -0.46
N TYR A 128 18.06 1.41 -0.40
CA TYR A 128 18.20 0.24 -1.26
C TYR A 128 17.07 -0.76 -1.06
N PRO A 129 16.56 -1.37 -2.16
CA PRO A 129 15.84 -2.62 -2.06
C PRO A 129 16.66 -3.62 -1.26
N PHE A 130 16.01 -4.48 -0.48
CA PHE A 130 16.72 -5.40 0.40
C PHE A 130 17.64 -6.38 -0.31
N THR A 131 17.43 -6.61 -1.60
CA THR A 131 18.23 -7.49 -2.46
C THR A 131 19.26 -6.74 -3.32
N ALA A 132 19.45 -5.43 -3.11
CA ALA A 132 20.39 -4.63 -3.90
C ALA A 132 21.79 -5.26 -3.92
N PHE A 133 22.44 -5.33 -5.08
CA PHE A 133 23.78 -5.90 -5.26
C PHE A 133 23.94 -7.32 -4.69
N SER A 134 22.86 -8.11 -4.71
CA SER A 134 22.90 -9.49 -4.24
C SER A 134 23.53 -10.41 -5.28
N LYS A 135 24.60 -11.14 -4.93
CA LYS A 135 25.17 -12.18 -5.82
C LYS A 135 24.34 -13.45 -5.89
N ASN A 136 23.40 -13.60 -4.96
CA ASN A 136 22.71 -14.85 -4.75
C ASN A 136 21.21 -14.65 -4.58
N GLY A 137 20.66 -13.49 -4.95
CA GLY A 137 19.25 -13.12 -4.85
C GLY A 137 18.66 -13.11 -3.44
N LYS A 138 19.45 -13.34 -2.38
CA LYS A 138 19.02 -13.15 -0.98
C LYS A 138 19.14 -11.67 -0.62
N PRO A 139 18.44 -11.21 0.43
CA PRO A 139 18.64 -9.87 0.95
C PRO A 139 20.11 -9.61 1.31
N THR A 140 20.68 -8.54 0.79
CA THR A 140 21.94 -7.95 1.26
C THR A 140 21.71 -7.03 2.46
N ILE A 141 20.46 -6.62 2.69
CA ILE A 141 20.04 -5.81 3.83
C ILE A 141 18.91 -6.54 4.55
N ARG A 142 19.00 -6.63 5.87
CA ARG A 142 17.88 -7.03 6.74
C ARG A 142 17.57 -5.92 7.72
N ASN A 143 16.32 -5.78 8.12
CA ASN A 143 15.93 -4.89 9.22
C ASN A 143 16.30 -5.53 10.57
N VAL A 144 16.78 -4.69 11.51
CA VAL A 144 16.97 -5.07 12.92
C VAL A 144 15.85 -4.56 13.83
N VAL A 145 15.04 -3.62 13.33
CA VAL A 145 13.83 -3.12 13.98
C VAL A 145 12.61 -3.37 13.09
N ASP A 146 11.41 -3.31 13.66
CA ASP A 146 10.17 -3.39 12.89
C ASP A 146 10.05 -2.19 11.93
N MET A 147 9.78 -2.50 10.66
CA MET A 147 9.60 -1.52 9.59
C MET A 147 8.23 -0.85 9.61
N GLN A 148 7.30 -1.33 10.45
CA GLN A 148 5.96 -0.75 10.62
C GLN A 148 5.18 -0.71 9.29
N GLY A 149 5.35 -1.73 8.45
CA GLY A 149 4.70 -1.82 7.14
C GLY A 149 5.25 -0.88 6.06
N LYS A 150 6.37 -0.20 6.31
CA LYS A 150 7.06 0.62 5.30
C LYS A 150 7.82 -0.26 4.30
N THR A 151 7.95 0.20 3.05
CA THR A 151 8.68 -0.50 1.98
C THR A 151 9.62 0.47 1.27
N PRO A 152 10.91 0.11 1.09
CA PRO A 152 11.88 1.00 0.46
C PRO A 152 11.67 1.10 -1.05
N TYR A 153 12.14 2.20 -1.65
CA TYR A 153 12.30 2.34 -3.10
C TYR A 153 10.99 2.35 -3.93
N ILE A 154 9.85 2.76 -3.35
CA ILE A 154 8.55 2.76 -4.06
C ILE A 154 8.12 4.15 -4.53
N ILE A 155 8.15 5.14 -3.64
CA ILE A 155 7.79 6.54 -3.89
C ILE A 155 8.65 7.47 -3.04
N LEU A 156 8.74 8.75 -3.42
CA LEU A 156 9.26 9.81 -2.57
C LEU A 156 8.49 9.86 -1.24
N SER A 157 9.16 9.48 -0.15
CA SER A 157 8.54 9.41 1.17
C SER A 157 8.34 10.80 1.77
N ASP A 158 7.54 10.87 2.84
CA ASP A 158 7.40 12.12 3.59
C ASP A 158 8.67 12.46 4.38
N GLY A 159 9.47 11.45 4.74
CA GLY A 159 10.80 11.62 5.33
C GLY A 159 11.77 12.28 4.35
N ASP A 160 11.81 11.81 3.10
CA ASP A 160 12.64 12.38 2.02
C ASP A 160 12.28 13.87 1.81
N ALA A 161 10.98 14.16 1.73
CA ALA A 161 10.48 15.52 1.58
C ALA A 161 10.80 16.40 2.81
N GLN A 162 10.64 15.88 4.02
CA GLN A 162 10.96 16.60 5.26
C GLN A 162 12.43 16.97 5.33
N GLN A 163 13.32 16.01 5.04
CA GLN A 163 14.76 16.24 5.07
C GLN A 163 15.19 17.24 4.00
N THR A 164 14.58 17.18 2.82
CA THR A 164 14.78 18.17 1.74
C THR A 164 14.34 19.55 2.17
N ASN A 165 13.15 19.65 2.77
CA ASN A 165 12.59 20.92 3.21
C ASN A 165 13.45 21.58 4.28
N ALA A 166 14.06 20.79 5.18
CA ALA A 166 15.03 21.27 6.14
C ALA A 166 16.35 21.70 5.46
N MET A 167 16.91 20.84 4.60
CA MET A 167 18.17 21.08 3.88
C MET A 167 18.13 22.37 3.05
N TYR A 168 17.05 22.57 2.29
CA TYR A 168 16.86 23.74 1.43
C TYR A 168 16.20 24.94 2.12
N LYS A 169 15.94 24.84 3.44
CA LYS A 169 15.26 25.87 4.23
C LYS A 169 13.97 26.33 3.56
N CYS A 170 13.15 25.36 3.16
CA CYS A 170 11.99 25.61 2.30
C CYS A 170 10.97 26.56 2.92
N SER A 171 10.85 26.62 4.24
CA SER A 171 10.05 27.64 4.91
C SER A 171 10.49 29.07 4.55
N THR A 172 11.81 29.33 4.57
CA THR A 172 12.39 30.61 4.16
C THR A 172 12.25 30.85 2.66
N VAL A 173 12.47 29.82 1.83
CA VAL A 173 12.32 29.94 0.37
C VAL A 173 10.88 30.24 -0.02
N MET A 174 9.91 29.54 0.58
CA MET A 174 8.49 29.77 0.38
C MET A 174 8.06 31.14 0.89
N MET A 175 8.55 31.55 2.07
CA MET A 175 8.32 32.90 2.59
C MET A 175 8.88 33.97 1.65
N LYS A 176 10.10 33.78 1.13
CA LYS A 176 10.72 34.70 0.18
C LYS A 176 9.95 34.74 -1.14
N ARG A 177 9.58 33.59 -1.72
CA ARG A 177 8.75 33.54 -2.94
C ARG A 177 7.39 34.18 -2.74
N ALA A 178 6.78 34.00 -1.58
CA ALA A 178 5.57 34.71 -1.21
C ALA A 178 5.84 36.22 -1.16
N ILE A 179 6.89 36.67 -0.46
CA ILE A 179 7.27 38.10 -0.39
C ILE A 179 7.57 38.69 -1.77
N ASP A 180 8.30 37.99 -2.64
CA ASP A 180 8.65 38.43 -4.00
C ASP A 180 7.40 38.45 -4.91
N SER A 181 6.50 37.48 -4.74
CA SER A 181 5.17 37.48 -5.36
C SER A 181 4.27 38.59 -4.80
N PHE A 182 4.55 39.09 -3.59
CA PHE A 182 3.86 40.22 -2.96
C PHE A 182 4.53 41.56 -3.29
N SER A 183 5.84 41.61 -3.64
CA SER A 183 6.55 42.86 -3.99
C SER A 183 6.14 43.44 -5.34
N SER A 184 5.28 42.74 -6.07
CA SER A 184 4.55 43.25 -7.24
C SER A 184 3.22 43.94 -6.87
N PHE A 185 2.90 44.07 -5.56
CA PHE A 185 1.74 44.79 -5.06
C PHE A 185 2.13 45.77 -3.94
N LYS A 186 1.71 47.05 -4.06
CA LYS A 186 2.02 48.09 -3.06
C LYS A 186 1.46 47.72 -1.68
N PRO A 187 2.24 47.86 -0.58
CA PRO A 187 1.81 47.39 0.73
C PRO A 187 0.87 48.39 1.44
N ALA A 188 -0.14 47.86 2.13
CA ALA A 188 -0.76 48.51 3.29
C ALA A 188 -0.21 47.88 4.59
N PRO A 189 -0.15 48.63 5.71
CA PRO A 189 0.79 48.31 6.78
C PRO A 189 0.29 47.25 7.79
N ARG A 190 1.25 46.38 8.16
CA ARG A 190 1.32 45.44 9.31
C ARG A 190 0.52 44.13 9.21
N VAL A 191 1.24 43.01 9.19
CA VAL A 191 0.76 41.73 9.75
C VAL A 191 1.85 41.20 10.71
N GLN A 192 1.46 41.00 11.97
CA GLN A 192 2.28 40.49 13.07
C GLN A 192 2.56 38.97 12.94
N LYS A 193 3.63 38.51 13.61
CA LYS A 193 4.00 37.10 13.85
C LYS A 193 2.79 36.25 14.30
N ARG A 194 2.84 34.95 14.00
CA ARG A 194 1.87 33.90 14.42
C ARG A 194 1.40 34.18 15.86
N SER A 195 0.15 34.58 15.97
CA SER A 195 -0.51 34.89 17.23
C SER A 195 -1.17 33.62 17.75
N ASP A 196 -1.00 33.32 19.04
CA ASP A 196 -1.67 32.23 19.78
C ASP A 196 -3.19 32.47 19.93
N GLN A 197 -3.79 33.28 19.05
CA GLN A 197 -5.19 33.67 19.08
C GLN A 197 -6.04 32.74 18.23
N CYS A 198 -7.22 32.43 18.75
CA CYS A 198 -8.26 31.66 18.08
C CYS A 198 -9.00 32.52 17.04
N ILE A 199 -8.34 32.77 15.91
CA ILE A 199 -8.87 33.62 14.83
C ILE A 199 -8.77 32.94 13.47
N ASP A 200 -9.67 33.33 12.57
CA ASP A 200 -9.54 33.03 11.15
C ASP A 200 -8.74 34.14 10.47
N ARG A 201 -7.78 33.72 9.64
CA ARG A 201 -6.86 34.61 8.92
C ARG A 201 -7.27 34.80 7.46
N SER A 202 -8.20 33.98 6.98
CA SER A 202 -8.84 34.13 5.68
C SER A 202 -10.29 34.57 5.86
N GLN A 203 -10.74 35.52 5.03
CA GLN A 203 -12.15 35.91 4.96
C GLN A 203 -13.03 34.86 4.26
N ARG A 204 -12.41 33.84 3.64
CA ARG A 204 -13.10 32.75 2.92
C ARG A 204 -13.26 31.48 3.77
N CYS A 205 -13.04 31.55 5.07
CA CYS A 205 -13.07 30.35 5.91
C CYS A 205 -14.44 29.67 5.95
N ASP A 206 -15.53 30.44 5.90
CA ASP A 206 -16.88 29.87 5.81
C ASP A 206 -17.07 29.07 4.51
N GLU A 207 -16.56 29.60 3.38
CA GLU A 207 -16.57 28.90 2.09
C GLU A 207 -15.70 27.64 2.15
N PHE A 208 -14.51 27.72 2.76
CA PHE A 208 -13.61 26.57 2.89
C PHE A 208 -14.20 25.45 3.74
N LYS A 209 -14.89 25.83 4.82
CA LYS A 209 -15.63 24.88 5.66
C LYS A 209 -16.80 24.24 4.91
N GLN A 210 -17.56 25.01 4.13
CA GLN A 210 -18.66 24.48 3.30
C GLN A 210 -18.16 23.48 2.24
N ASN A 211 -16.93 23.66 1.75
CA ASN A 211 -16.27 22.74 0.82
C ASN A 211 -15.45 21.64 1.53
N ASP A 212 -15.66 21.43 2.84
CA ASP A 212 -15.05 20.36 3.64
C ASP A 212 -13.50 20.40 3.71
N LEU A 213 -12.90 21.56 3.44
CA LEU A 213 -11.43 21.72 3.48
C LEU A 213 -10.86 21.62 4.89
N CYS A 214 -11.67 21.79 5.94
CA CYS A 214 -11.29 21.53 7.32
C CYS A 214 -10.89 20.07 7.56
N ARG A 215 -11.49 19.12 6.84
CA ARG A 215 -11.17 17.69 6.91
C ARG A 215 -10.19 17.24 5.84
N GLN A 216 -10.28 17.81 4.64
CA GLN A 216 -9.42 17.43 3.51
C GLN A 216 -8.01 18.04 3.61
N HIS A 217 -7.88 19.24 4.18
CA HIS A 217 -6.60 19.95 4.32
C HIS A 217 -6.36 20.50 5.73
N PRO A 218 -6.33 19.62 6.75
CA PRO A 218 -6.31 20.00 8.17
C PRO A 218 -5.10 20.89 8.52
N ASP A 219 -3.92 20.59 7.99
CA ASP A 219 -2.68 21.37 8.27
C ASP A 219 -2.63 22.73 7.56
N ASN A 220 -3.43 22.94 6.52
CA ASN A 220 -3.62 24.26 5.93
C ASN A 220 -4.66 25.05 6.74
N MET A 221 -5.71 24.37 7.20
CA MET A 221 -6.81 25.00 7.90
C MET A 221 -6.46 25.41 9.33
N ILE A 222 -5.54 24.72 10.01
CA ILE A 222 -4.98 25.18 11.29
C ILE A 222 -4.32 26.56 11.19
N TYR A 223 -3.77 26.93 10.04
CA TYR A 223 -3.17 28.24 9.85
C TYR A 223 -4.18 29.29 9.38
N TRP A 224 -5.00 28.97 8.37
CA TRP A 224 -5.87 29.95 7.73
C TRP A 224 -7.24 30.10 8.40
N CYS A 225 -7.79 29.03 8.96
CA CYS A 225 -9.17 28.93 9.40
C CYS A 225 -9.30 28.23 10.76
N THR A 226 -8.40 28.58 11.69
CA THR A 226 -8.28 27.94 13.01
C THR A 226 -9.60 27.95 13.79
N LYS A 227 -10.34 29.06 13.72
CA LYS A 227 -11.61 29.22 14.46
C LYS A 227 -12.76 28.58 13.70
N THR A 228 -12.91 28.87 12.42
CA THR A 228 -14.01 28.34 11.60
C THR A 228 -13.99 26.81 11.53
N CYS A 229 -12.81 26.20 11.46
CA CYS A 229 -12.65 24.74 11.47
C CYS A 229 -12.73 24.11 12.88
N GLY A 230 -12.97 24.89 13.93
CA GLY A 230 -13.21 24.39 15.28
C GLY A 230 -11.96 23.84 15.98
N LEU A 231 -10.79 24.37 15.65
CA LEU A 231 -9.50 23.94 16.20
C LEU A 231 -9.14 24.69 17.49
N CYS A 232 -10.02 25.55 17.98
CA CYS A 232 -9.82 26.36 19.19
C CYS A 232 -11.13 26.87 19.77
N SER A 233 -11.14 27.19 21.08
CA SER A 233 -12.30 27.74 21.80
C SER A 233 -12.02 29.02 22.58
N SER A 234 -10.75 29.35 22.87
CA SER A 234 -10.33 30.56 23.57
C SER A 234 -8.93 31.02 23.11
N ASP A 235 -8.52 32.23 23.49
CA ASP A 235 -7.24 32.88 23.09
C ASP A 235 -5.96 32.16 23.55
N SER A 236 -6.06 31.00 24.19
CA SER A 236 -4.92 30.20 24.65
C SER A 236 -5.07 28.70 24.46
N CYS A 237 -6.24 28.21 24.02
CA CYS A 237 -6.47 26.80 23.78
C CYS A 237 -6.69 26.51 22.31
N ILE A 238 -5.60 26.10 21.65
CA ILE A 238 -5.53 25.82 20.21
C ILE A 238 -4.93 24.42 20.01
N ASP A 239 -5.58 23.62 19.18
CA ASP A 239 -5.02 22.39 18.68
C ASP A 239 -3.81 22.67 17.79
N LYS A 240 -2.69 22.00 18.08
CA LYS A 240 -1.41 22.20 17.38
C LYS A 240 -1.33 21.39 16.08
N ASN A 241 -2.33 20.54 15.82
CA ASN A 241 -2.47 19.77 14.61
C ASN A 241 -3.90 19.89 14.06
N GLY A 242 -4.06 20.02 12.74
CA GLY A 242 -5.38 20.15 12.14
C GLY A 242 -6.23 18.88 12.21
N ASN A 243 -5.60 17.71 12.44
CA ASN A 243 -6.28 16.41 12.56
C ASN A 243 -6.83 16.13 13.95
N CYS A 244 -6.53 16.98 14.94
CA CYS A 244 -6.95 16.78 16.33
C CYS A 244 -8.44 16.46 16.51
N PRO A 245 -9.40 17.07 15.78
CA PRO A 245 -10.81 16.72 15.90
C PRO A 245 -11.11 15.27 15.50
N SER A 246 -10.49 14.77 14.42
CA SER A 246 -10.70 13.40 13.92
C SER A 246 -10.10 12.36 14.88
N TRP A 247 -8.92 12.65 15.44
CA TRP A 247 -8.29 11.78 16.42
C TRP A 247 -9.05 11.71 17.74
N ALA A 248 -9.59 12.85 18.20
CA ALA A 248 -10.43 12.89 19.39
C ALA A 248 -11.75 12.14 19.20
N GLU A 249 -12.40 12.28 18.04
CA GLU A 249 -13.60 11.50 17.67
C GLU A 249 -13.30 9.99 17.61
N GLY A 250 -12.08 9.62 17.19
CA GLY A 250 -11.58 8.26 17.18
C GLY A 250 -11.13 7.69 18.54
N GLY A 251 -11.35 8.40 19.65
CA GLY A 251 -11.02 7.93 21.00
C GLY A 251 -9.51 7.94 21.34
N GLN A 252 -8.72 8.73 20.61
CA GLN A 252 -7.27 8.82 20.87
C GLN A 252 -6.94 9.60 22.15
N CYS A 253 -7.86 10.42 22.64
CA CYS A 253 -7.67 11.15 23.90
C CYS A 253 -7.53 10.18 25.09
N GLU A 254 -8.18 9.01 25.03
CA GLU A 254 -8.12 7.97 26.04
C GLU A 254 -7.06 6.90 25.73
N THR A 255 -6.89 6.54 24.46
CA THR A 255 -5.96 5.47 24.03
C THR A 255 -4.52 5.95 23.82
N ALA A 256 -4.30 7.25 23.58
CA ALA A 256 -2.99 7.87 23.37
C ALA A 256 -2.83 9.24 24.09
N PRO A 257 -3.13 9.33 25.40
CA PRO A 257 -3.16 10.62 26.12
C PRO A 257 -1.80 11.34 26.13
N GLY A 258 -0.68 10.60 26.10
CA GLY A 258 0.66 11.19 26.13
C GLY A 258 0.97 12.11 24.94
N TYR A 259 0.40 11.82 23.77
CA TYR A 259 0.52 12.67 22.59
C TYR A 259 -0.67 13.62 22.44
N MET A 260 -1.86 13.10 22.69
CA MET A 260 -3.11 13.81 22.42
C MET A 260 -3.35 14.98 23.36
N LEU A 261 -3.06 14.86 24.65
CA LEU A 261 -3.30 15.96 25.60
C LEU A 261 -2.41 17.21 25.35
N PRO A 262 -1.10 17.10 25.06
CA PRO A 262 -0.25 18.27 24.82
C PRO A 262 -0.38 18.89 23.41
N ASN A 263 -0.91 18.13 22.43
CA ASN A 263 -1.00 18.56 21.02
C ASN A 263 -2.43 18.84 20.55
N CYS A 264 -3.42 18.21 21.17
CA CYS A 264 -4.84 18.37 20.86
C CYS A 264 -5.63 18.83 22.10
N PRO A 265 -5.20 19.89 22.82
CA PRO A 265 -5.82 20.28 24.08
C PRO A 265 -7.28 20.71 23.93
N HIS A 266 -7.66 21.24 22.77
CA HIS A 266 -9.03 21.64 22.49
C HIS A 266 -9.90 20.44 22.13
N SER A 267 -9.47 19.63 21.16
CA SER A 267 -10.22 18.45 20.74
C SER A 267 -10.36 17.41 21.85
N CYS A 268 -9.36 17.26 22.72
CA CYS A 268 -9.42 16.39 23.91
C CYS A 268 -10.05 17.05 25.14
N LYS A 269 -10.58 18.28 25.01
CA LYS A 269 -11.32 18.97 26.07
C LYS A 269 -10.51 19.15 27.35
N VAL A 270 -9.19 19.34 27.24
CA VAL A 270 -8.28 19.57 28.38
C VAL A 270 -7.80 21.02 28.48
N CYS A 271 -8.45 21.93 27.76
CA CYS A 271 -8.27 23.38 27.92
C CYS A 271 -8.53 23.80 29.38
N GLY A 272 -7.48 24.19 30.10
CA GLY A 272 -7.62 24.74 31.46
C GLY A 272 -6.91 23.99 32.59
N GLY A 273 -5.75 23.37 32.32
CA GLY A 273 -4.72 23.05 33.31
C GLY A 273 -5.21 22.68 34.72
N SER A 274 -5.77 21.48 34.89
CA SER A 274 -5.74 20.80 36.18
C SER A 274 -5.64 19.29 35.99
N THR A 275 -4.72 18.72 36.75
CA THR A 275 -4.29 17.33 36.80
C THR A 275 -5.28 16.44 37.58
N SER A 276 -5.82 15.40 36.95
CA SER A 276 -5.89 14.03 37.48
C SER A 276 -6.52 13.06 36.47
N PRO A 277 -6.07 11.79 36.37
CA PRO A 277 -6.63 10.80 35.44
C PRO A 277 -7.99 10.28 35.94
N PRO A 278 -9.01 10.10 35.08
CA PRO A 278 -10.19 9.34 35.45
C PRO A 278 -9.88 7.83 35.40
N THR A 279 -10.22 7.15 36.49
CA THR A 279 -10.12 5.71 36.75
C THR A 279 -10.95 4.88 35.74
N GLN A 280 -10.37 3.79 35.23
CA GLN A 280 -11.04 2.81 34.36
C GLN A 280 -12.23 2.08 35.03
N PRO A 281 -13.27 1.72 34.25
CA PRO A 281 -14.05 0.49 34.44
C PRO A 281 -13.62 -0.62 33.45
N PRO A 282 -13.96 -1.90 33.72
CA PRO A 282 -13.29 -3.05 33.14
C PRO A 282 -13.72 -3.39 31.70
N ALA A 283 -12.79 -4.03 30.98
CA ALA A 283 -12.91 -4.51 29.62
C ALA A 283 -14.11 -5.45 29.42
N THR A 284 -14.98 -5.09 28.47
CA THR A 284 -15.95 -6.02 27.88
C THR A 284 -15.38 -6.61 26.60
N THR A 285 -15.44 -7.93 26.51
CA THR A 285 -15.09 -8.75 25.36
C THR A 285 -16.03 -8.46 24.18
N GLN A 286 -15.48 -8.04 23.04
CA GLN A 286 -16.17 -8.08 21.74
C GLN A 286 -15.35 -8.86 20.70
N PRO A 287 -16.01 -9.47 19.71
CA PRO A 287 -15.45 -10.52 18.86
C PRO A 287 -14.51 -9.99 17.78
N THR A 288 -13.56 -10.84 17.38
CA THR A 288 -12.55 -10.64 16.33
C THR A 288 -13.14 -10.18 14.99
N PRO A 289 -12.55 -9.17 14.32
CA PRO A 289 -12.97 -8.74 12.99
C PRO A 289 -12.52 -9.73 11.89
N PRO A 290 -13.21 -9.75 10.74
CA PRO A 290 -12.82 -10.55 9.57
C PRO A 290 -11.51 -10.03 8.91
N PRO A 291 -10.85 -10.84 8.06
CA PRO A 291 -9.57 -10.48 7.45
C PRO A 291 -9.68 -9.22 6.57
N PRO A 292 -8.57 -8.48 6.36
CA PRO A 292 -8.60 -7.17 5.71
C PRO A 292 -8.96 -7.30 4.23
N THR A 293 -10.04 -6.64 3.83
CA THR A 293 -10.40 -6.36 2.43
C THR A 293 -9.80 -5.02 2.01
N CYS A 294 -9.26 -4.93 0.78
CA CYS A 294 -8.59 -3.73 0.28
C CYS A 294 -9.56 -2.62 -0.17
N THR A 295 -10.89 -2.73 0.02
CA THR A 295 -11.83 -1.61 -0.16
C THR A 295 -12.80 -1.40 1.00
N GLN A 296 -12.61 -0.29 1.74
CA GLN A 296 -13.61 0.76 1.96
C GLN A 296 -13.03 1.87 2.85
N SER A 297 -13.12 3.12 2.38
CA SER A 297 -13.22 4.28 3.26
C SER A 297 -14.35 4.04 4.29
N PRO A 298 -14.24 4.52 5.54
CA PRO A 298 -15.27 4.28 6.55
C PRO A 298 -16.65 4.82 6.11
N PRO A 299 -17.76 4.14 6.47
CA PRO A 299 -19.10 4.55 6.05
C PRO A 299 -19.51 5.88 6.70
N PRO A 300 -20.37 6.69 6.05
CA PRO A 300 -20.88 7.92 6.64
C PRO A 300 -21.75 7.60 7.88
N PRO A 301 -21.76 8.48 8.91
CA PRO A 301 -22.59 8.29 10.09
C PRO A 301 -24.09 8.36 9.74
N PRO A 302 -24.95 7.68 10.52
CA PRO A 302 -26.39 7.67 10.28
C PRO A 302 -26.98 9.08 10.39
N THR A 303 -27.83 9.44 9.44
CA THR A 303 -28.65 10.66 9.49
C THR A 303 -29.65 10.57 10.64
N GLY A 304 -29.20 11.00 11.82
CA GLY A 304 -30.05 11.32 12.96
C GLY A 304 -30.76 12.65 12.73
N THR A 305 -32.08 12.56 12.66
CA THR A 305 -33.08 13.64 12.68
C THR A 305 -32.75 14.79 13.63
N GLN A 306 -33.01 16.02 13.17
CA GLN A 306 -32.98 17.24 13.99
C GLN A 306 -33.90 17.16 15.22
N PRO A 307 -33.56 17.85 16.33
CA PRO A 307 -34.42 18.00 17.48
C PRO A 307 -35.47 19.11 17.29
N THR A 308 -36.73 18.71 17.53
CA THR A 308 -37.91 19.45 18.01
C THR A 308 -37.81 20.97 18.24
N GLN A 309 -38.75 21.71 17.63
CA GLN A 309 -39.34 22.91 18.23
C GLN A 309 -40.82 22.66 18.62
N ARG A 310 -41.24 23.41 19.64
CA ARG A 310 -42.42 23.33 20.54
C ARG A 310 -43.81 23.52 19.83
N PRO A 311 -44.95 23.08 20.43
CA PRO A 311 -46.24 22.94 19.74
C PRO A 311 -47.11 24.21 19.77
N PRO A 312 -48.27 24.19 19.08
CA PRO A 312 -49.52 24.38 19.83
C PRO A 312 -50.72 23.52 19.35
N THR A 313 -51.53 23.13 20.34
CA THR A 313 -53.01 22.99 20.40
C THR A 313 -53.83 22.29 19.28
N GLY A 314 -54.65 21.30 19.68
CA GLY A 314 -55.95 21.03 19.03
C GLY A 314 -56.50 19.61 19.10
N THR A 315 -57.33 19.34 20.12
CA THR A 315 -58.56 18.50 20.15
C THR A 315 -58.61 17.00 19.74
N GLN A 316 -59.13 16.21 20.70
CA GLN A 316 -59.74 14.85 20.73
C GLN A 316 -60.79 14.52 19.63
N PRO A 317 -61.41 13.29 19.52
CA PRO A 317 -61.52 12.15 20.47
C PRO A 317 -61.33 10.70 19.91
N THR A 318 -61.28 9.73 20.84
CA THR A 318 -61.29 8.23 20.74
C THR A 318 -62.58 7.60 20.16
N PRO A 319 -62.61 6.30 19.73
CA PRO A 319 -63.00 5.16 20.62
C PRO A 319 -62.34 3.77 20.23
N PRO A 320 -62.80 2.57 20.69
CA PRO A 320 -62.06 1.62 21.57
C PRO A 320 -61.64 0.28 20.89
N PRO A 321 -60.97 -0.67 21.59
CA PRO A 321 -60.51 -1.94 21.02
C PRO A 321 -61.44 -3.13 21.34
N PRO A 322 -61.34 -4.27 20.62
CA PRO A 322 -61.80 -5.54 21.12
C PRO A 322 -60.65 -6.48 21.53
N THR A 323 -60.94 -7.15 22.62
CA THR A 323 -60.29 -8.22 23.38
C THR A 323 -60.16 -9.53 22.59
N GLY A 324 -59.12 -10.33 22.88
CA GLY A 324 -58.95 -11.67 22.33
C GLY A 324 -57.84 -12.48 23.01
N THR A 325 -58.18 -13.01 24.18
CA THR A 325 -57.61 -14.15 24.95
C THR A 325 -56.53 -15.06 24.33
N GLN A 326 -55.50 -15.31 25.16
CA GLN A 326 -54.52 -16.40 25.11
C GLN A 326 -55.17 -17.81 25.25
N PRO A 327 -54.47 -18.92 24.89
CA PRO A 327 -53.74 -19.64 25.95
C PRO A 327 -52.40 -20.29 25.54
N THR A 328 -51.61 -20.50 26.58
CA THR A 328 -50.29 -21.12 26.70
C THR A 328 -50.29 -22.64 26.48
N GLN A 329 -49.26 -23.16 25.80
CA GLN A 329 -48.77 -24.54 25.98
C GLN A 329 -47.22 -24.59 25.94
N PRO A 330 -46.58 -25.47 26.72
CA PRO A 330 -45.12 -25.59 26.82
C PRO A 330 -44.56 -26.56 25.76
N PRO A 331 -43.34 -26.35 25.24
CA PRO A 331 -42.72 -27.29 24.31
C PRO A 331 -42.00 -28.45 25.05
N PRO A 332 -41.88 -29.62 24.38
CA PRO A 332 -41.43 -30.86 25.01
C PRO A 332 -39.90 -30.97 25.09
N THR A 333 -39.48 -31.63 26.17
CA THR A 333 -38.15 -32.17 26.41
C THR A 333 -37.84 -33.33 25.46
N GLY A 334 -36.76 -33.20 24.69
CA GLY A 334 -36.20 -34.26 23.85
C GLY A 334 -34.71 -34.02 23.67
N THR A 335 -33.91 -34.69 24.51
CA THR A 335 -32.45 -34.71 24.51
C THR A 335 -31.89 -35.32 23.23
N GLN A 336 -30.99 -34.60 22.55
CA GLN A 336 -30.08 -35.15 21.55
C GLN A 336 -28.63 -34.93 22.00
N PRO A 337 -27.72 -35.92 21.82
CA PRO A 337 -26.40 -35.91 22.45
C PRO A 337 -25.48 -34.81 21.90
N THR A 338 -24.83 -34.09 22.80
CA THR A 338 -23.68 -33.24 22.54
C THR A 338 -22.56 -34.05 21.90
N GLN A 339 -22.32 -33.82 20.61
CA GLN A 339 -21.04 -34.21 20.00
C GLN A 339 -19.95 -33.23 20.45
N PRO A 340 -18.74 -33.71 20.78
CA PRO A 340 -17.64 -32.87 21.20
C PRO A 340 -17.24 -31.90 20.08
N PRO A 341 -16.71 -30.70 20.42
CA PRO A 341 -16.27 -29.74 19.43
C PRO A 341 -15.23 -30.39 18.51
N PRO A 342 -15.26 -30.16 17.18
CA PRO A 342 -14.19 -30.61 16.33
C PRO A 342 -12.90 -29.98 16.82
N THR A 343 -12.01 -30.84 17.31
CA THR A 343 -10.65 -30.51 17.67
C THR A 343 -9.94 -29.86 16.49
N GLY A 344 -9.55 -28.60 16.67
CA GLY A 344 -8.43 -27.97 15.99
C GLY A 344 -8.63 -27.64 14.50
N THR A 345 -9.51 -26.70 14.18
CA THR A 345 -9.36 -25.92 12.95
C THR A 345 -8.44 -24.74 13.25
N GLN A 346 -7.16 -24.87 12.90
CA GLN A 346 -6.31 -23.69 12.71
C GLN A 346 -7.04 -22.74 11.76
N ALA A 347 -7.16 -21.46 12.15
CA ALA A 347 -7.45 -20.41 11.20
C ALA A 347 -6.45 -20.56 10.02
N PRO A 348 -6.89 -20.46 8.74
CA PRO A 348 -5.96 -20.57 7.64
C PRO A 348 -4.82 -19.58 7.86
N SER A 349 -3.61 -20.09 8.04
CA SER A 349 -2.43 -19.25 8.12
C SER A 349 -2.43 -18.40 6.86
N LEU A 350 -2.24 -17.08 7.01
CA LEU A 350 -2.07 -16.20 5.86
C LEU A 350 -0.99 -16.83 4.96
N ALA A 351 -1.39 -17.21 3.74
CA ALA A 351 -0.48 -17.91 2.83
C ALA A 351 0.74 -17.02 2.62
N VAL A 352 1.93 -17.59 2.82
CA VAL A 352 3.20 -16.90 2.69
C VAL A 352 3.41 -16.50 1.25
N GLY A 353 2.88 -17.23 0.27
CA GLY A 353 3.05 -16.95 -1.16
C GLY A 353 4.20 -17.72 -1.81
N LEU A 354 4.88 -18.61 -1.06
CA LEU A 354 5.96 -19.48 -1.54
C LEU A 354 5.59 -20.93 -1.34
N ARG A 355 5.69 -21.75 -2.36
CA ARG A 355 5.48 -23.19 -2.19
C ARG A 355 6.69 -23.84 -1.53
N CYS A 356 6.48 -24.57 -0.44
CA CYS A 356 7.52 -25.38 0.21
C CYS A 356 7.90 -26.58 -0.67
N VAL A 357 8.88 -26.38 -1.54
CA VAL A 357 9.48 -27.46 -2.34
C VAL A 357 10.99 -27.37 -2.34
N ASP A 358 11.62 -28.55 -2.33
CA ASP A 358 13.02 -28.70 -2.70
C ASP A 358 13.10 -28.95 -4.20
N LYS A 359 13.65 -27.99 -4.93
CA LYS A 359 13.84 -28.01 -6.38
C LYS A 359 15.04 -28.85 -6.82
N SER A 360 15.77 -29.45 -5.88
CA SER A 360 16.91 -30.32 -6.17
C SER A 360 16.98 -31.52 -5.23
N SER A 361 17.31 -32.68 -5.78
CA SER A 361 17.61 -33.88 -4.99
C SER A 361 18.85 -33.74 -4.11
N LYS A 362 19.71 -32.75 -4.37
CA LYS A 362 20.92 -32.47 -3.58
C LYS A 362 20.67 -31.62 -2.33
N CYS A 363 19.43 -31.20 -2.10
CA CYS A 363 19.08 -30.30 -1.00
C CYS A 363 19.54 -30.85 0.37
N SER A 364 19.25 -32.11 0.69
CA SER A 364 19.68 -32.74 1.95
C SER A 364 21.20 -32.69 2.17
N GLY A 365 21.99 -32.95 1.13
CA GLY A 365 23.45 -32.87 1.17
C GLY A 365 23.95 -31.45 1.37
N TRP A 366 23.36 -30.48 0.66
CA TRP A 366 23.69 -29.06 0.83
C TRP A 366 23.31 -28.55 2.23
N VAL A 367 22.16 -28.96 2.76
CA VAL A 367 21.74 -28.61 4.12
C VAL A 367 22.69 -29.18 5.16
N SER A 368 23.11 -30.45 4.99
CA SER A 368 24.11 -31.09 5.87
C SER A 368 25.47 -30.39 5.82
N ALA A 369 25.82 -29.79 4.67
CA ALA A 369 27.01 -28.94 4.50
C ALA A 369 26.80 -27.48 4.98
N GLY A 370 25.67 -27.18 5.62
CA GLY A 370 25.33 -25.85 6.14
C GLY A 370 25.03 -24.80 5.07
N GLN A 371 24.62 -25.21 3.86
CA GLN A 371 24.44 -24.31 2.71
C GLN A 371 23.15 -23.50 2.75
N CYS A 372 22.19 -23.84 3.61
CA CYS A 372 20.95 -23.06 3.76
C CYS A 372 21.22 -21.60 4.14
N THR A 373 22.21 -21.37 4.99
CA THR A 373 22.62 -20.01 5.37
C THR A 373 23.62 -19.43 4.39
N LYS A 374 24.55 -20.26 3.87
CA LYS A 374 25.68 -19.83 3.03
C LYS A 374 25.34 -19.58 1.55
N SER A 375 24.35 -20.27 0.99
CA SER A 375 23.98 -20.15 -0.42
C SER A 375 22.54 -19.69 -0.59
N GLY A 376 22.36 -18.51 -1.19
CA GLY A 376 21.04 -17.96 -1.51
C GLY A 376 20.24 -18.80 -2.49
N TRP A 377 20.96 -19.34 -3.45
CA TRP A 377 20.39 -20.27 -4.40
C TRP A 377 19.94 -21.57 -3.71
N VAL A 378 20.76 -22.15 -2.81
CA VAL A 378 20.34 -23.37 -2.05
C VAL A 378 19.13 -23.07 -1.18
N PHE A 379 19.10 -21.97 -0.44
CA PHE A 379 17.94 -21.65 0.41
C PHE A 379 16.63 -21.56 -0.39
N ARG A 380 16.63 -20.86 -1.55
CA ARG A 380 15.43 -20.71 -2.40
C ARG A 380 15.07 -21.97 -3.19
N ASN A 381 16.05 -22.82 -3.47
CA ASN A 381 15.82 -24.08 -4.18
C ASN A 381 15.66 -25.27 -3.22
N CYS A 382 15.77 -25.08 -1.92
CA CYS A 382 15.70 -26.12 -0.90
C CYS A 382 14.84 -25.67 0.29
N LEU A 383 13.66 -25.10 0.01
CA LEU A 383 12.83 -24.45 1.02
C LEU A 383 12.40 -25.42 2.13
N VAL A 384 12.11 -26.67 1.79
CA VAL A 384 11.72 -27.71 2.76
C VAL A 384 12.93 -28.09 3.60
N SER A 385 14.03 -28.49 2.95
CA SER A 385 15.22 -28.92 3.70
C SER A 385 15.83 -27.79 4.54
N CYS A 386 15.72 -26.55 4.08
CA CYS A 386 16.20 -25.37 4.81
C CYS A 386 15.20 -24.83 5.84
N LYS A 387 14.04 -25.49 6.01
CA LYS A 387 12.99 -25.08 6.96
C LYS A 387 12.59 -23.61 6.78
N ALA A 388 12.46 -23.18 5.53
CA ALA A 388 12.02 -21.84 5.21
C ALA A 388 10.57 -21.63 5.65
N LYS A 389 10.18 -20.39 5.93
CA LYS A 389 8.78 -20.02 6.08
C LYS A 389 8.16 -20.00 4.68
N CYS A 390 7.31 -20.99 4.40
CA CYS A 390 6.65 -21.18 3.11
C CYS A 390 5.33 -21.95 3.33
N ASP A 391 4.52 -22.05 2.28
CA ASP A 391 3.25 -22.75 2.24
C ASP A 391 3.49 -24.24 1.98
N ASN A 392 3.03 -25.08 2.90
CA ASN A 392 3.07 -26.54 2.75
C ASN A 392 1.75 -27.11 2.24
N GLN A 393 0.71 -26.30 2.14
CA GLN A 393 -0.63 -26.68 1.69
C GLN A 393 -1.19 -25.60 0.75
N PRO A 394 -2.04 -25.97 -0.22
CA PRO A 394 -2.69 -24.98 -1.06
C PRO A 394 -3.54 -24.06 -0.19
N LEU A 395 -3.57 -22.77 -0.54
CA LEU A 395 -4.61 -21.89 -0.04
C LEU A 395 -5.96 -22.49 -0.38
N GLN A 396 -6.87 -22.56 0.60
CA GLN A 396 -8.18 -23.17 0.41
C GLN A 396 -9.27 -22.36 1.10
N PRO A 397 -10.34 -21.97 0.39
CA PRO A 397 -11.52 -21.38 1.01
C PRO A 397 -12.18 -22.35 1.99
N THR A 398 -12.79 -21.80 3.04
CA THR A 398 -13.61 -22.60 3.97
C THR A 398 -14.92 -23.03 3.31
N GLY A 399 -15.40 -24.24 3.61
CA GLY A 399 -16.70 -24.75 3.17
C GLY A 399 -16.62 -25.89 2.14
N THR A 400 -17.79 -26.32 1.66
CA THR A 400 -17.94 -27.37 0.64
C THR A 400 -17.70 -26.82 -0.76
N CYS A 401 -17.23 -27.65 -1.69
CA CYS A 401 -16.93 -27.24 -3.07
C CYS A 401 -15.86 -26.15 -3.17
N ALA A 402 -14.76 -26.30 -2.43
CA ALA A 402 -13.68 -25.31 -2.31
C ALA A 402 -12.32 -25.89 -2.70
N ASN A 403 -12.28 -26.95 -3.53
CA ASN A 403 -11.02 -27.57 -3.93
C ASN A 403 -10.33 -26.72 -5.01
N PRO A 404 -8.99 -26.60 -5.01
CA PRO A 404 -8.26 -26.02 -6.13
C PRO A 404 -8.62 -26.75 -7.43
N LEU A 405 -8.87 -26.00 -8.50
CA LEU A 405 -9.24 -26.54 -9.82
C LEU A 405 -8.01 -26.81 -10.71
N GLY A 406 -6.82 -26.56 -10.18
CA GLY A 406 -5.57 -27.12 -10.68
C GLY A 406 -4.77 -26.22 -11.59
N LEU A 407 -4.92 -24.91 -11.40
CA LEU A 407 -4.14 -23.92 -12.12
C LEU A 407 -2.72 -23.88 -11.55
N GLY A 408 -2.59 -23.69 -10.23
CA GLY A 408 -1.34 -23.52 -9.53
C GLY A 408 -0.88 -24.78 -8.83
N TRP A 409 -1.37 -25.03 -7.62
CA TRP A 409 -0.71 -25.91 -6.65
C TRP A 409 -0.35 -27.31 -7.18
N ASP A 410 -1.22 -27.98 -7.92
CA ASP A 410 -0.97 -29.32 -8.45
C ASP A 410 -0.71 -29.37 -9.96
N TYR A 411 -0.71 -28.21 -10.64
CA TYR A 411 -0.48 -28.08 -12.08
C TYR A 411 -1.30 -29.05 -12.94
N LYS A 412 -2.54 -29.40 -12.53
CA LYS A 412 -3.38 -30.34 -13.29
C LYS A 412 -3.88 -29.79 -14.61
N LEU A 413 -4.11 -28.48 -14.74
CA LEU A 413 -4.51 -27.88 -16.00
C LEU A 413 -3.32 -27.71 -16.94
N PRO A 414 -3.42 -28.11 -18.22
CA PRO A 414 -2.34 -27.93 -19.19
C PRO A 414 -2.16 -26.45 -19.56
N ASP A 415 -1.00 -26.08 -20.10
CA ASP A 415 -0.73 -24.69 -20.52
C ASP A 415 -1.72 -24.18 -21.57
N SER A 416 -2.22 -25.08 -22.43
CA SER A 416 -3.25 -24.79 -23.43
C SER A 416 -4.61 -24.39 -22.83
N ALA A 417 -4.81 -24.59 -21.53
CA ALA A 417 -6.01 -24.12 -20.84
C ALA A 417 -6.03 -22.59 -20.67
N PHE A 418 -4.89 -21.91 -20.84
CA PHE A 418 -4.75 -20.48 -20.60
C PHE A 418 -4.66 -19.71 -21.92
N SER A 419 -5.29 -18.55 -21.96
CA SER A 419 -5.13 -17.58 -23.05
C SER A 419 -5.39 -16.18 -22.52
N ALA A 420 -4.85 -15.15 -23.17
CA ALA A 420 -5.05 -13.77 -22.77
C ALA A 420 -5.29 -12.87 -23.98
N SER A 421 -5.79 -11.66 -23.74
CA SER A 421 -5.92 -10.61 -24.76
C SER A 421 -4.57 -10.19 -25.32
N SER A 422 -3.54 -10.18 -24.49
CA SER A 422 -2.17 -9.86 -24.87
C SER A 422 -1.17 -10.42 -23.87
N GLU A 423 0.09 -10.53 -24.28
CA GLU A 423 1.17 -11.12 -23.47
C GLU A 423 2.45 -10.30 -23.59
N MET A 424 3.06 -9.95 -22.46
CA MET A 424 4.29 -9.18 -22.42
C MET A 424 5.51 -10.04 -22.81
N THR A 425 6.37 -9.47 -23.65
CA THR A 425 7.69 -10.01 -23.99
C THR A 425 8.76 -8.94 -23.75
N PRO A 426 9.35 -8.85 -22.54
CA PRO A 426 10.27 -7.77 -22.18
C PRO A 426 11.66 -7.85 -22.83
N GLY A 427 11.86 -8.75 -23.81
CA GLY A 427 13.13 -8.95 -24.50
C GLY A 427 14.01 -10.05 -23.89
N GLY A 428 15.13 -10.35 -24.54
CA GLY A 428 16.08 -11.38 -24.08
C GLY A 428 15.58 -12.83 -24.14
N GLY A 429 14.41 -13.06 -24.75
CA GLY A 429 13.72 -14.35 -24.80
C GLY A 429 12.79 -14.60 -23.60
N TRP A 430 12.56 -13.60 -22.75
CA TRP A 430 11.64 -13.71 -21.62
C TRP A 430 10.18 -13.63 -22.07
N VAL A 431 9.34 -14.48 -21.49
CA VAL A 431 7.89 -14.53 -21.77
C VAL A 431 7.05 -14.45 -20.50
N ALA A 432 6.02 -13.61 -20.50
CA ALA A 432 5.00 -13.51 -19.46
C ALA A 432 3.62 -13.92 -20.02
N GLY A 433 3.56 -15.12 -20.60
CA GLY A 433 2.39 -15.63 -21.30
C GLY A 433 1.22 -16.02 -20.38
N ALA A 434 0.05 -16.28 -20.95
CA ALA A 434 -1.16 -16.56 -20.18
C ALA A 434 -1.02 -17.78 -19.25
N SER A 435 -0.32 -18.83 -19.68
CA SER A 435 -0.07 -20.03 -18.86
C SER A 435 0.84 -19.76 -17.67
N ASN A 436 1.48 -18.60 -17.60
CA ASN A 436 2.26 -18.19 -16.45
C ASN A 436 1.40 -17.63 -15.31
N ALA A 437 0.10 -17.43 -15.52
CA ALA A 437 -0.81 -16.89 -14.53
C ALA A 437 -1.19 -17.88 -13.43
N ARG A 438 -0.38 -18.90 -13.16
CA ARG A 438 -0.68 -19.93 -12.16
C ARG A 438 -0.31 -19.42 -10.78
N LEU A 439 -1.16 -19.63 -9.78
CA LEU A 439 -0.85 -19.26 -8.40
C LEU A 439 0.45 -19.92 -7.95
N TYR A 440 1.31 -19.17 -7.25
CA TYR A 440 2.64 -19.61 -6.79
C TYR A 440 3.66 -19.90 -7.90
N PHE A 441 3.40 -19.50 -9.15
CA PHE A 441 4.37 -19.71 -10.22
C PHE A 441 5.53 -18.72 -10.08
N GLU A 442 6.75 -19.24 -10.13
CA GLU A 442 7.98 -18.46 -9.94
C GLU A 442 8.69 -18.22 -11.27
N ASP A 443 9.56 -17.21 -11.31
CA ASP A 443 10.46 -16.95 -12.44
C ASP A 443 11.37 -18.18 -12.69
N ASP A 444 11.49 -18.58 -13.94
CA ASP A 444 12.41 -19.64 -14.39
C ASP A 444 13.42 -19.07 -15.37
N HIS A 445 14.64 -18.88 -14.87
CA HIS A 445 15.75 -18.33 -15.65
C HIS A 445 16.25 -19.26 -16.77
N ASN A 446 16.10 -20.58 -16.62
CA ASN A 446 16.54 -21.54 -17.63
C ASN A 446 15.59 -21.52 -18.83
N GLN A 447 14.30 -21.44 -18.54
CA GLN A 447 13.24 -21.35 -19.55
C GLN A 447 12.95 -19.91 -20.00
N LYS A 448 13.58 -18.92 -19.35
CA LYS A 448 13.29 -17.49 -19.53
C LYS A 448 11.79 -17.20 -19.41
N ARG A 449 11.18 -17.68 -18.34
CA ARG A 449 9.74 -17.59 -18.10
C ARG A 449 9.49 -16.74 -16.87
N ILE A 450 8.64 -15.72 -17.00
CA ILE A 450 8.24 -14.87 -15.88
C ILE A 450 7.18 -15.61 -15.06
N GLY A 451 7.28 -15.56 -13.73
CA GLY A 451 6.34 -16.06 -12.74
C GLY A 451 5.10 -15.19 -12.61
N SER A 452 4.45 -14.92 -13.75
CA SER A 452 3.16 -14.24 -13.90
C SER A 452 2.78 -14.19 -15.38
N TRP A 453 1.48 -14.16 -15.68
CA TRP A 453 1.04 -13.49 -16.90
C TRP A 453 1.18 -11.99 -16.70
N CYS A 454 1.61 -11.29 -17.75
CA CYS A 454 1.58 -9.84 -17.82
C CYS A 454 1.02 -9.42 -19.18
N ALA A 455 0.12 -8.44 -19.18
CA ALA A 455 -0.43 -7.89 -20.42
C ALA A 455 0.64 -7.16 -21.25
N ALA A 456 0.45 -7.01 -22.55
CA ALA A 456 1.34 -6.23 -23.41
C ALA A 456 0.96 -4.74 -23.49
N SER A 457 -0.27 -4.37 -23.14
CA SER A 457 -0.75 -2.98 -23.13
C SER A 457 -1.63 -2.68 -21.91
N ARG A 458 -1.97 -1.39 -21.74
CA ARG A 458 -2.83 -0.89 -20.66
C ARG A 458 -4.31 -0.76 -21.06
N ASP A 459 -4.66 -1.04 -22.32
CA ASP A 459 -6.06 -1.12 -22.75
C ASP A 459 -6.79 -2.20 -21.94
N PRO A 460 -8.13 -2.24 -21.87
CA PRO A 460 -8.85 -3.29 -21.16
C PRO A 460 -8.36 -4.69 -21.57
N GLN A 461 -7.82 -5.43 -20.60
CA GLN A 461 -7.23 -6.75 -20.81
C GLN A 461 -8.15 -7.84 -20.28
N TRP A 462 -7.90 -9.06 -20.72
CA TRP A 462 -8.50 -10.23 -20.13
C TRP A 462 -7.53 -11.40 -20.08
N LEU A 463 -7.71 -12.24 -19.07
CA LEU A 463 -7.05 -13.54 -18.92
C LEU A 463 -8.12 -14.62 -18.77
N LYS A 464 -8.04 -15.66 -19.59
CA LYS A 464 -9.05 -16.72 -19.68
C LYS A 464 -8.45 -18.08 -19.33
N VAL A 465 -9.21 -18.87 -18.56
CA VAL A 465 -8.91 -20.24 -18.19
C VAL A 465 -10.05 -21.16 -18.68
N ASP A 466 -9.69 -22.23 -19.40
CA ASP A 466 -10.57 -23.35 -19.79
C ASP A 466 -10.37 -24.52 -18.81
N LEU A 467 -11.39 -24.85 -18.03
CA LEU A 467 -11.37 -25.95 -17.06
C LEU A 467 -11.55 -27.33 -17.71
N GLY A 468 -11.70 -27.39 -19.04
CA GLY A 468 -11.89 -28.61 -19.84
C GLY A 468 -13.31 -29.20 -19.78
N GLN A 469 -14.01 -28.97 -18.68
CA GLN A 469 -15.38 -29.42 -18.43
C GLN A 469 -16.11 -28.39 -17.56
N VAL A 470 -17.45 -28.47 -17.54
CA VAL A 470 -18.25 -27.60 -16.67
C VAL A 470 -18.03 -27.98 -15.21
N LYS A 471 -17.62 -27.01 -14.40
CA LYS A 471 -17.42 -27.13 -12.95
C LYS A 471 -18.35 -26.19 -12.21
N GLN A 472 -18.53 -26.44 -10.92
CA GLN A 472 -19.12 -25.47 -10.01
C GLN A 472 -17.99 -24.66 -9.35
N ILE A 473 -17.91 -23.37 -9.67
CA ILE A 473 -16.82 -22.47 -9.28
C ILE A 473 -17.30 -21.56 -8.14
N THR A 474 -16.55 -21.49 -7.05
CA THR A 474 -16.95 -20.85 -5.79
C THR A 474 -15.97 -19.80 -5.28
N GLY A 475 -14.81 -19.68 -5.92
CA GLY A 475 -13.82 -18.68 -5.54
C GLY A 475 -12.66 -18.57 -6.51
N ILE A 476 -11.87 -17.53 -6.27
CA ILE A 476 -10.62 -17.22 -6.97
C ILE A 476 -9.61 -16.71 -5.95
N ALA A 477 -8.36 -17.16 -6.04
CA ALA A 477 -7.24 -16.49 -5.39
C ALA A 477 -6.39 -15.82 -6.45
N THR A 478 -5.91 -14.61 -6.17
CA THR A 478 -5.00 -13.86 -7.06
C THR A 478 -3.69 -13.54 -6.35
N GLN A 479 -2.62 -13.39 -7.11
CA GLN A 479 -1.29 -13.01 -6.64
C GLN A 479 -0.63 -12.13 -7.73
N GLY A 480 0.24 -11.19 -7.37
CA GLY A 480 0.97 -10.39 -8.36
C GLY A 480 2.14 -11.16 -8.97
N ARG A 481 3.11 -10.47 -9.59
CA ARG A 481 4.29 -11.11 -10.19
C ARG A 481 5.26 -11.65 -9.14
N ASP A 482 6.01 -12.69 -9.48
CA ASP A 482 6.94 -13.33 -8.53
C ASP A 482 7.99 -12.37 -7.96
N VAL A 483 8.78 -11.74 -8.82
CA VAL A 483 9.96 -10.97 -8.41
C VAL A 483 9.69 -9.47 -8.27
N PHE A 484 8.78 -8.93 -9.08
CA PHE A 484 8.56 -7.49 -9.22
C PHE A 484 7.17 -7.08 -8.74
N TYR A 485 7.00 -5.79 -8.41
CA TYR A 485 5.82 -5.27 -7.70
C TYR A 485 4.54 -5.18 -8.57
N GLU A 486 4.52 -5.70 -9.78
CA GLU A 486 3.33 -5.65 -10.64
C GLU A 486 2.23 -6.59 -10.16
N HIS A 487 1.01 -6.05 -10.06
CA HIS A 487 -0.16 -6.78 -9.59
C HIS A 487 -1.46 -6.10 -10.02
N VAL A 488 -2.53 -6.88 -10.10
CA VAL A 488 -3.89 -6.38 -10.34
C VAL A 488 -4.54 -6.00 -9.01
N LYS A 489 -4.99 -4.74 -8.88
CA LYS A 489 -5.64 -4.21 -7.67
C LYS A 489 -7.13 -4.50 -7.60
N SER A 490 -7.80 -4.62 -8.74
CA SER A 490 -9.22 -4.99 -8.83
C SER A 490 -9.54 -5.60 -10.18
N TYR A 491 -10.60 -6.41 -10.24
CA TYR A 491 -11.02 -7.08 -11.47
C TYR A 491 -12.51 -7.45 -11.43
N GLU A 492 -13.08 -7.70 -12.61
CA GLU A 492 -14.38 -8.36 -12.77
C GLU A 492 -14.20 -9.79 -13.30
N LEU A 493 -15.23 -10.63 -13.19
CA LEU A 493 -15.24 -11.99 -13.72
C LEU A 493 -16.35 -12.17 -14.76
N GLU A 494 -16.03 -12.87 -15.85
CA GLU A 494 -16.99 -13.40 -16.81
C GLU A 494 -16.90 -14.93 -16.87
N PHE A 495 -18.05 -15.57 -17.04
CA PHE A 495 -18.19 -17.02 -17.05
C PHE A 495 -18.87 -17.49 -18.34
N SER A 496 -18.52 -18.68 -18.80
CA SER A 496 -19.14 -19.32 -19.96
C SER A 496 -19.07 -20.85 -19.87
N THR A 497 -20.08 -21.53 -20.41
CA THR A 497 -20.12 -22.99 -20.53
C THR A 497 -19.65 -23.49 -21.90
N ASP A 498 -19.78 -22.67 -22.94
CA ASP A 498 -19.54 -23.02 -24.34
C ASP A 498 -18.37 -22.24 -24.99
N GLY A 499 -17.87 -21.19 -24.32
CA GLY A 499 -16.81 -20.31 -24.80
C GLY A 499 -17.29 -19.24 -25.79
N ALA A 500 -18.58 -19.24 -26.16
CA ALA A 500 -19.19 -18.32 -27.11
C ALA A 500 -20.09 -17.30 -26.40
N SER A 501 -20.93 -17.75 -25.47
CA SER A 501 -21.82 -16.90 -24.67
C SER A 501 -21.20 -16.62 -23.31
N TRP A 502 -20.99 -15.34 -23.01
CA TRP A 502 -20.29 -14.88 -21.81
C TRP A 502 -21.24 -14.07 -20.92
N GLU A 503 -21.26 -14.42 -19.63
CA GLU A 503 -22.03 -13.71 -18.62
C GLU A 503 -21.10 -13.12 -17.57
N ARG A 504 -21.23 -11.82 -17.33
CA ARG A 504 -20.52 -11.16 -16.23
C ARG A 504 -21.12 -11.55 -14.90
N TYR A 505 -20.28 -11.86 -13.92
CA TYR A 505 -20.72 -12.18 -12.57
C TYR A 505 -21.35 -10.95 -11.91
N LYS A 506 -22.55 -11.17 -11.36
CA LYS A 506 -23.35 -10.13 -10.73
C LYS A 506 -23.75 -10.55 -9.32
N GLU A 507 -23.78 -9.58 -8.43
CA GLU A 507 -24.45 -9.69 -7.15
C GLU A 507 -25.53 -8.63 -7.04
N ASN A 508 -26.73 -9.07 -6.65
CA ASN A 508 -27.91 -8.21 -6.57
C ASN A 508 -28.22 -7.46 -7.89
N GLY A 509 -27.91 -8.09 -9.03
CA GLY A 509 -28.15 -7.53 -10.37
C GLY A 509 -27.05 -6.59 -10.89
N THR A 510 -26.04 -6.25 -10.09
CA THR A 510 -24.91 -5.38 -10.47
C THR A 510 -23.64 -6.19 -10.67
N SER A 511 -22.84 -5.86 -11.69
CA SER A 511 -21.53 -6.49 -11.90
C SER A 511 -20.66 -6.33 -10.67
N ARG A 512 -20.11 -7.43 -10.16
CA ARG A 512 -19.25 -7.39 -8.97
C ARG A 512 -17.81 -7.11 -9.36
N VAL A 513 -17.24 -6.06 -8.78
CA VAL A 513 -15.80 -5.80 -8.79
C VAL A 513 -15.19 -6.48 -7.57
N PHE A 514 -14.17 -7.29 -7.80
CA PHE A 514 -13.41 -7.98 -6.78
C PHE A 514 -12.14 -7.21 -6.45
N ASP A 515 -11.78 -7.18 -5.18
CA ASP A 515 -10.48 -6.71 -4.73
C ASP A 515 -9.40 -7.71 -5.18
N GLY A 516 -8.35 -7.19 -5.80
CA GLY A 516 -7.15 -7.94 -6.13
C GLY A 516 -6.09 -7.82 -5.05
N ASN A 517 -4.84 -7.73 -5.48
CA ASN A 517 -3.70 -7.72 -4.59
C ASN A 517 -3.27 -6.29 -4.23
N CYS A 518 -2.63 -6.16 -3.07
CA CYS A 518 -2.06 -4.91 -2.57
C CYS A 518 -0.51 -4.96 -2.55
N ASP A 519 0.05 -6.14 -2.78
CA ASP A 519 1.47 -6.43 -3.03
C ASP A 519 1.59 -7.46 -4.18
N HIS A 520 2.81 -7.90 -4.51
CA HIS A 520 3.03 -8.89 -5.56
C HIS A 520 3.06 -10.35 -5.09
N PHE A 521 3.10 -10.58 -3.77
CA PHE A 521 3.57 -11.82 -3.17
C PHE A 521 2.52 -12.54 -2.33
N THR A 522 1.64 -11.81 -1.65
CA THR A 522 0.59 -12.37 -0.79
C THR A 522 -0.64 -12.76 -1.61
N PRO A 523 -1.06 -14.02 -1.62
CA PRO A 523 -2.31 -14.42 -2.27
C PRO A 523 -3.54 -13.77 -1.61
N VAL A 524 -4.45 -13.24 -2.42
CA VAL A 524 -5.73 -12.68 -1.98
C VAL A 524 -6.86 -13.61 -2.44
N LEU A 525 -7.66 -14.11 -1.50
CA LEU A 525 -8.76 -15.03 -1.77
C LEU A 525 -10.11 -14.32 -1.77
N ASN A 526 -10.84 -14.42 -2.87
CA ASN A 526 -12.22 -13.99 -2.99
C ASN A 526 -13.17 -15.19 -3.16
N ARG A 527 -14.24 -15.20 -2.37
CA ARG A 527 -15.34 -16.18 -2.50
C ARG A 527 -16.57 -15.50 -3.08
N PHE A 528 -17.34 -16.27 -3.83
CA PHE A 528 -18.57 -15.80 -4.46
C PHE A 528 -19.60 -16.94 -4.57
N ASN A 529 -20.83 -16.60 -4.93
CA ASN A 529 -21.90 -17.59 -5.07
C ASN A 529 -21.54 -18.58 -6.18
N PRO A 530 -21.80 -19.89 -5.99
CA PRO A 530 -21.40 -20.91 -6.96
C PRO A 530 -21.91 -20.63 -8.38
N VAL A 531 -20.99 -20.63 -9.36
CA VAL A 531 -21.30 -20.45 -10.79
C VAL A 531 -20.96 -21.73 -11.56
N LYS A 532 -21.87 -22.19 -12.43
CA LYS A 532 -21.58 -23.31 -13.35
C LYS A 532 -20.89 -22.77 -14.60
N ALA A 533 -19.64 -23.13 -14.81
CA ALA A 533 -18.87 -22.68 -15.98
C ALA A 533 -17.76 -23.66 -16.35
N ARG A 534 -17.38 -23.65 -17.63
CA ARG A 534 -16.15 -24.28 -18.13
C ARG A 534 -15.05 -23.24 -18.32
N TYR A 535 -15.42 -22.06 -18.79
CA TYR A 535 -14.49 -20.97 -19.05
C TYR A 535 -14.68 -19.86 -18.03
N VAL A 536 -13.57 -19.38 -17.49
CA VAL A 536 -13.52 -18.20 -16.61
C VAL A 536 -12.62 -17.17 -17.24
N LYS A 537 -13.08 -15.92 -17.30
CA LYS A 537 -12.29 -14.79 -17.78
C LYS A 537 -12.19 -13.77 -16.66
N VAL A 538 -10.97 -13.43 -16.29
CA VAL A 538 -10.66 -12.31 -15.41
C VAL A 538 -10.48 -11.06 -16.26
N LEU A 539 -11.12 -9.97 -15.83
CA LEU A 539 -11.06 -8.66 -16.45
C LEU A 539 -10.37 -7.68 -15.49
N PRO A 540 -9.03 -7.55 -15.51
CA PRO A 540 -8.33 -6.59 -14.69
C PRO A 540 -8.79 -5.16 -14.99
N HIS A 541 -9.00 -4.37 -13.95
CA HIS A 541 -9.17 -2.93 -14.09
C HIS A 541 -7.80 -2.26 -14.14
N ASP A 542 -7.69 -1.22 -14.97
CA ASP A 542 -6.42 -0.53 -15.20
C ASP A 542 -5.88 0.09 -13.90
N ASN A 543 -4.61 -0.19 -13.62
CA ASN A 543 -3.89 0.36 -12.48
C ASN A 543 -2.97 1.45 -13.01
N SER A 544 -3.37 2.72 -12.85
CA SER A 544 -2.59 3.87 -13.34
C SER A 544 -1.14 3.90 -12.84
N GLN A 545 -0.83 3.14 -11.78
CA GLN A 545 0.44 3.12 -11.05
C GLN A 545 1.28 1.84 -11.26
N SER A 546 0.76 0.79 -11.91
CA SER A 546 1.50 -0.48 -12.10
C SER A 546 1.02 -1.27 -13.32
N TRP A 547 1.89 -2.10 -13.89
CA TRP A 547 1.52 -2.91 -15.06
C TRP A 547 0.58 -4.06 -14.68
N THR A 548 -0.32 -4.44 -15.59
CA THR A 548 -1.26 -5.54 -15.37
C THR A 548 -0.52 -6.87 -15.42
N CYS A 549 -0.16 -7.39 -14.25
CA CYS A 549 0.38 -8.74 -14.07
C CYS A 549 -0.43 -9.47 -13.01
N MET A 550 -0.74 -10.74 -13.23
CA MET A 550 -1.38 -11.56 -12.22
C MET A 550 -1.11 -13.06 -12.39
N ARG A 551 -1.18 -13.73 -11.24
CA ARG A 551 -1.29 -15.17 -11.04
C ARG A 551 -2.64 -15.46 -10.36
N LEU A 552 -3.20 -16.65 -10.57
CA LEU A 552 -4.47 -17.06 -9.97
C LEU A 552 -4.63 -18.57 -9.77
N GLU A 553 -5.53 -18.91 -8.85
CA GLU A 553 -6.11 -20.25 -8.67
C GLU A 553 -7.62 -20.12 -8.63
N LEU A 554 -8.34 -21.08 -9.22
CA LEU A 554 -9.80 -21.15 -9.14
C LEU A 554 -10.19 -22.26 -8.16
N TYR A 555 -11.29 -22.06 -7.44
CA TYR A 555 -11.78 -23.01 -6.45
C TYR A 555 -13.18 -23.48 -6.80
N GLY A 556 -13.46 -24.76 -6.55
CA GLY A 556 -14.72 -25.36 -6.91
C GLY A 556 -14.78 -26.88 -6.69
N CYS A 557 -15.67 -27.51 -7.45
CA CYS A 557 -15.85 -28.96 -7.52
C CYS A 557 -16.51 -29.36 -8.84
N ASP A 558 -16.63 -30.67 -9.08
CA ASP A 558 -17.35 -31.21 -10.22
C ASP A 558 -18.84 -30.84 -10.14
N SER A 559 -19.41 -30.43 -11.28
CA SER A 559 -20.80 -29.93 -11.37
C SER A 559 -21.85 -31.03 -11.44
#